data_AF-A0A3L6LAR9-F1
#
_entry.id   AF-A0A3L6LAR9-F1
#
_cell.length_a   1.000
_cell.length_b   1.000
_cell.length_c   1.000
_cell.angle_alpha   90.00
_cell.angle_beta   90.00
_cell.angle_gamma   90.00
#
_symmetry.space_group_name_H-M   'P 1'
#
loop_
_entity.id
_entity.type
_entity.pdbx_description
1 polymer ?
#
loop_
_entity_poly.entity_id
_entity_poly.type
_entity_poly.pdbx_seq_one_letter_code
_entity_poly.pdbx_strand_id
1 'polypeptide(L)'
;MRAKALRITAASDLAKQKQQQDLELEFAKRQNELEIVKARELAQTEVERIQRMVSAIGRQTLVSIAQAGPEMQAKLLGGLGLKGYLITDGKTPVNLFNTAQGMLGGQTTETKS
;
A
#
# COMPACT_ATOMS: atom_id res chain seq x y z
N MET A 1 -29.25 -53.73 11.11
CA MET A 1 -29.48 -52.54 11.96
C MET A 1 -28.24 -51.64 12.11
N ARG A 2 -27.06 -52.15 12.48
CA ARG A 2 -25.83 -51.34 12.69
C ARG A 2 -25.39 -50.49 11.48
N ALA A 3 -25.43 -51.04 10.26
CA ALA A 3 -25.06 -50.31 9.04
C ALA A 3 -25.95 -49.07 8.76
N LYS A 4 -27.24 -49.14 9.12
CA LYS A 4 -28.19 -48.02 8.94
C LYS A 4 -27.93 -46.92 9.97
N ALA A 5 -27.62 -47.29 11.22
CA ALA A 5 -27.24 -46.34 12.26
C ALA A 5 -25.93 -45.60 11.91
N LEU A 6 -24.89 -46.33 11.48
CA LEU A 6 -23.62 -45.76 11.01
C LEU A 6 -23.80 -44.78 9.85
N ARG A 7 -24.68 -45.09 8.90
CA ARG A 7 -24.96 -44.22 7.75
C ARG A 7 -25.65 -42.93 8.17
N ILE A 8 -26.56 -42.99 9.14
CA ILE A 8 -27.27 -41.81 9.65
C ILE A 8 -26.31 -40.90 10.44
N THR A 9 -25.46 -41.48 11.29
CA THR A 9 -24.46 -40.69 12.04
C THR A 9 -23.45 -40.04 11.10
N ALA A 10 -22.90 -40.78 10.14
CA ALA A 10 -21.96 -40.23 9.17
C ALA A 10 -22.58 -39.12 8.31
N ALA A 11 -23.85 -39.26 7.91
CA ALA A 11 -24.54 -38.20 7.16
C ALA A 11 -24.79 -36.95 8.02
N SER A 12 -25.15 -37.13 9.29
CA SER A 12 -25.32 -36.01 10.24
C SER A 12 -24.00 -35.28 10.48
N ASP A 13 -22.91 -36.01 10.66
CA ASP A 13 -21.59 -35.42 10.92
C ASP A 13 -21.08 -34.67 9.69
N LEU A 14 -21.27 -35.23 8.49
CA LEU A 14 -20.97 -34.55 7.23
C LEU A 14 -21.79 -33.27 7.05
N ALA A 15 -23.08 -33.29 7.41
CA ALA A 15 -23.94 -32.12 7.31
C ALA A 15 -23.48 -31.00 8.27
N LYS A 16 -23.11 -31.35 9.51
CA LYS A 16 -22.56 -30.40 10.48
C LYS A 16 -21.24 -29.80 9.98
N GLN A 17 -20.35 -30.64 9.46
CA GLN A 17 -19.06 -30.19 8.95
C GLN A 17 -19.23 -29.24 7.75
N LYS A 18 -20.13 -29.56 6.82
CA LYS A 18 -20.45 -28.67 5.70
C LYS A 18 -20.99 -27.33 6.17
N GLN A 19 -21.96 -27.34 7.08
CA GLN A 19 -22.54 -26.11 7.62
C GLN A 19 -21.49 -25.24 8.33
N GLN A 20 -20.57 -25.86 9.07
CA GLN A 20 -19.47 -25.14 9.70
C GLN A 20 -18.54 -24.51 8.66
N GLN A 21 -18.13 -25.27 7.63
CA GLN A 21 -17.30 -24.72 6.57
C GLN A 21 -17.98 -23.61 5.78
N ASP A 22 -19.28 -23.72 5.52
CA ASP A 22 -20.04 -22.68 4.82
C ASP A 22 -20.08 -21.37 5.63
N LEU A 23 -20.25 -21.47 6.96
CA LEU A 23 -20.20 -20.32 7.85
C LEU A 23 -18.80 -19.69 7.90
N GLU A 24 -17.75 -20.50 7.97
CA GLU A 24 -16.36 -20.02 7.93
C GLU A 24 -16.03 -19.32 6.62
N LEU A 25 -16.48 -19.88 5.48
CA LEU A 25 -16.30 -19.27 4.16
C LEU A 25 -17.03 -17.94 4.05
N GLU A 26 -18.28 -17.86 4.50
CA GLU A 26 -19.04 -16.60 4.49
C GLU A 26 -18.41 -15.54 5.40
N PHE A 27 -17.93 -15.94 6.57
CA PHE A 27 -17.21 -15.03 7.46
C PHE A 27 -15.93 -14.49 6.81
N ALA A 28 -15.12 -15.37 6.23
CA ALA A 28 -13.87 -14.98 5.55
C ALA A 28 -14.12 -14.05 4.36
N LYS A 29 -15.16 -14.32 3.55
CA LYS A 29 -15.55 -13.42 2.44
C LYS A 29 -15.90 -12.03 2.94
N ARG A 30 -16.76 -11.92 3.95
CA ARG A 30 -17.16 -10.62 4.53
C ARG A 30 -15.97 -9.88 5.12
N GLN A 31 -15.05 -10.59 5.76
CA GLN A 31 -13.84 -9.98 6.30
C GLN A 31 -12.95 -9.41 5.18
N ASN A 32 -12.74 -10.18 4.11
CA ASN A 32 -11.98 -9.71 2.95
C ASN A 32 -12.66 -8.51 2.26
N GLU A 33 -13.98 -8.52 2.12
CA GLU A 33 -14.73 -7.39 1.57
C GLU A 33 -14.54 -6.12 2.41
N LEU A 34 -14.62 -6.23 3.74
CA LEU A 34 -14.37 -5.13 4.66
C LEU A 34 -12.94 -4.59 4.54
N GLU A 35 -11.95 -5.46 4.42
CA GLU A 35 -10.55 -5.07 4.23
C GLU A 35 -10.34 -4.32 2.91
N ILE A 36 -10.96 -4.80 1.82
CA ILE A 36 -10.91 -4.12 0.51
C ILE A 36 -11.54 -2.74 0.60
N VAL A 37 -12.71 -2.62 1.22
CA VAL A 37 -13.39 -1.32 1.37
C VAL A 37 -12.54 -0.36 2.20
N LYS A 38 -12.04 -0.81 3.34
CA LYS A 38 -11.16 -0.02 4.21
C LYS A 38 -9.91 0.45 3.46
N ALA A 39 -9.25 -0.43 2.71
CA ALA A 39 -8.06 -0.08 1.95
C ALA A 39 -8.36 0.97 0.88
N ARG A 40 -9.51 0.85 0.19
CA ARG A 40 -9.95 1.83 -0.82
C ARG A 40 -10.24 3.20 -0.21
N GLU A 41 -10.95 3.25 0.92
CA GLU A 41 -11.29 4.50 1.59
C GLU A 41 -10.03 5.23 2.11
N LEU A 42 -9.09 4.48 2.69
CA LEU A 42 -7.80 5.03 3.13
C LEU A 42 -7.01 5.58 1.95
N ALA A 43 -6.93 4.84 0.84
CA ALA A 43 -6.25 5.29 -0.37
C ALA A 43 -6.89 6.56 -0.94
N GLN A 44 -8.23 6.60 -1.01
CA GLN A 44 -8.97 7.76 -1.51
C GLN A 44 -8.71 9.01 -0.65
N THR A 45 -8.79 8.87 0.67
CA THR A 45 -8.53 9.97 1.62
C THR A 45 -7.11 10.50 1.46
N GLU A 46 -6.14 9.61 1.26
CA GLU A 46 -4.75 9.96 1.09
C GLU A 46 -4.49 10.68 -0.24
N VAL A 47 -5.09 10.20 -1.34
CA VAL A 47 -5.01 10.87 -2.65
C VAL A 47 -5.57 12.29 -2.55
N GLU A 48 -6.73 12.47 -1.92
CA GLU A 48 -7.33 13.78 -1.75
C GLU A 48 -6.47 14.70 -0.88
N ARG A 49 -5.84 14.17 0.17
CA ARG A 49 -4.91 14.93 1.02
C ARG A 49 -3.72 15.43 0.22
N ILE A 50 -3.10 14.54 -0.57
CA ILE A 50 -1.96 14.88 -1.44
C ILE A 50 -2.38 15.89 -2.50
N GLN A 51 -3.53 15.70 -3.14
CA GLN A 51 -4.05 16.66 -4.11
C GLN A 51 -4.23 18.05 -3.50
N ARG A 52 -4.87 18.15 -2.33
CA ARG A 52 -5.02 19.43 -1.62
C ARG A 52 -3.66 20.08 -1.31
N MET A 53 -2.68 19.29 -0.87
CA MET A 53 -1.32 19.80 -0.63
C MET A 53 -0.66 20.31 -1.91
N VAL A 54 -0.66 19.51 -2.99
CA VAL A 54 -0.06 19.84 -4.28
C VAL A 54 -0.72 21.10 -4.88
N SER A 55 -2.05 21.18 -4.81
CA SER A 55 -2.81 22.35 -5.25
C SER A 55 -2.48 23.59 -4.43
N ALA A 56 -2.32 23.48 -3.11
CA ALA A 56 -1.98 24.60 -2.24
C ALA A 56 -0.54 25.11 -2.47
N ILE A 57 0.42 24.22 -2.76
CA ILE A 57 1.80 24.59 -3.09
C ILE A 57 1.86 25.26 -4.47
N GLY A 58 1.11 24.73 -5.44
CA GLY A 58 1.06 25.23 -6.81
C GLY A 58 2.20 24.73 -7.69
N ARG A 59 1.92 24.59 -9.00
CA ARG A 59 2.85 24.03 -9.99
C ARG A 59 4.17 24.80 -10.06
N GLN A 60 4.13 26.12 -10.06
CA GLN A 60 5.32 26.96 -10.22
C GLN A 60 6.29 26.76 -9.04
N THR A 61 5.75 26.72 -7.82
CA THR A 61 6.53 26.46 -6.61
C THR A 61 7.15 25.07 -6.64
N LEU A 62 6.42 24.04 -7.09
CA LEU A 62 6.96 22.69 -7.25
C LEU A 62 8.11 22.62 -8.27
N VAL A 63 8.00 23.36 -9.38
CA VAL A 63 9.09 23.48 -10.38
C VAL A 63 10.30 24.18 -9.78
N SER A 64 10.10 25.28 -9.05
CA SER A 64 11.18 25.99 -8.36
C SER A 64 11.83 25.12 -7.27
N ILE A 65 11.07 24.24 -6.60
CA ILE A 65 11.60 23.25 -5.65
C ILE A 65 12.44 22.19 -6.37
N ALA A 66 11.97 21.65 -7.49
CA ALA A 66 12.73 20.67 -8.28
C ALA A 66 14.04 21.24 -8.83
N GLN A 67 14.09 22.56 -9.04
CA GLN A 67 15.29 23.30 -9.46
C GLN A 67 16.15 23.77 -8.28
N ALA A 68 15.65 23.75 -7.05
CA ALA A 68 16.42 24.12 -5.88
C ALA A 68 17.50 23.07 -5.59
N GLY A 69 18.63 23.51 -5.03
CA GLY A 69 19.74 22.62 -4.71
C GLY A 69 19.37 21.49 -3.72
N PRO A 70 20.19 20.42 -3.64
CA PRO A 70 19.91 19.18 -2.90
C PRO A 70 19.48 19.40 -1.44
N GLU A 71 20.12 20.34 -0.74
CA GLU A 71 19.84 20.63 0.67
C GLU A 71 18.46 21.27 0.89
N MET A 72 18.02 22.12 -0.03
CA MET A 72 16.73 22.80 0.05
C MET A 72 15.58 21.82 -0.24
N GLN A 73 15.79 20.88 -1.16
CA GLN A 73 14.84 19.81 -1.47
C GLN A 73 14.60 18.91 -0.23
N ALA A 74 15.67 18.47 0.46
CA ALA A 74 15.55 17.60 1.63
C ALA A 74 14.81 18.27 2.81
N LYS A 75 15.12 19.54 3.11
CA LYS A 75 14.44 20.30 4.18
C LYS A 75 12.95 20.51 3.89
N LEU A 76 12.60 20.80 2.63
CA LEU A 76 11.21 21.02 2.22
C LEU A 76 10.39 19.73 2.15
N LEU A 77 10.96 18.62 1.65
CA LEU A 77 10.33 17.29 1.71
C LEU A 77 10.06 16.88 3.17
N GLY A 78 10.97 17.21 4.09
CA GLY A 78 10.78 17.05 5.52
C GLY A 78 9.66 17.93 6.10
N GLY A 79 9.55 19.18 5.65
CA GLY A 79 8.52 20.15 6.08
C GLY A 79 7.12 19.84 5.54
N LEU A 80 7.02 19.21 4.37
CA LEU A 80 5.76 18.72 3.80
C LEU A 80 5.25 17.43 4.47
N GLY A 81 6.00 16.89 5.44
CA GLY A 81 5.63 15.64 6.11
C GLY A 81 5.69 14.42 5.19
N LEU A 82 6.31 14.52 4.02
CA LEU A 82 6.46 13.43 3.04
C LEU A 82 7.53 12.41 3.47
N LYS A 83 7.66 12.17 4.78
CA LYS A 83 8.73 11.37 5.41
C LYS A 83 8.67 9.87 5.10
N GLY A 84 7.71 9.38 4.31
CA GLY A 84 7.52 7.93 4.17
C GLY A 84 6.68 7.44 3.01
N TYR A 85 6.48 8.23 1.95
CA TYR A 85 5.71 7.74 0.79
C TYR A 85 6.61 6.97 -0.16
N LEU A 86 6.65 5.66 0.09
CA LEU A 86 7.00 4.61 -0.85
C LEU A 86 6.16 4.82 -2.13
N ILE A 87 6.67 5.51 -3.15
CA ILE A 87 6.04 5.49 -4.47
C ILE A 87 6.41 4.15 -5.09
N THR A 88 5.49 3.19 -4.95
CA THR A 88 5.53 1.93 -5.69
C THR A 88 4.96 2.19 -7.08
N ASP A 89 5.84 2.45 -8.06
CA ASP A 89 5.52 1.97 -9.41
C ASP A 89 5.58 0.43 -9.34
N GLY A 90 4.53 -0.24 -9.82
CA GLY A 90 4.07 -1.58 -9.43
C GLY A 90 5.00 -2.77 -9.69
N LYS A 91 6.32 -2.57 -9.79
CA LYS A 91 7.32 -3.62 -9.97
C LYS A 91 8.55 -3.52 -9.07
N THR A 92 8.79 -2.41 -8.37
CA THR A 92 9.93 -2.28 -7.45
C THR A 92 9.68 -1.20 -6.38
N PRO A 93 9.84 -1.47 -5.08
CA PRO A 93 9.70 -0.44 -4.05
C PRO A 93 10.89 0.52 -4.11
N VAL A 94 10.64 1.76 -4.52
CA VAL A 94 11.65 2.82 -4.58
C VAL A 94 11.50 3.72 -3.36
N ASN A 95 12.47 3.68 -2.45
CA ASN A 95 12.55 4.59 -1.32
C ASN A 95 13.03 5.96 -1.82
N LEU A 96 12.09 6.88 -2.09
CA LEU A 96 12.38 8.21 -2.63
C LEU A 96 13.40 9.00 -1.82
N PHE A 97 13.52 8.76 -0.51
CA PHE A 97 14.55 9.39 0.32
C PHE A 97 15.96 8.93 -0.10
N ASN A 98 16.13 7.63 -0.34
CA ASN A 98 17.40 7.04 -0.78
C ASN A 98 17.62 7.24 -2.29
N THR A 99 16.57 7.26 -3.10
CA THR A 99 16.67 7.45 -4.56
C THR A 99 17.02 8.88 -4.93
N ALA A 100 16.50 9.88 -4.19
CA ALA A 100 16.99 11.24 -4.31
C ALA A 100 18.49 11.31 -4.03
N GLN A 101 18.98 10.66 -2.97
CA GLN A 101 20.41 10.57 -2.68
C GLN A 101 21.22 9.85 -3.77
N GLY A 102 20.69 8.78 -4.37
CA GLY A 102 21.35 8.03 -5.44
C GLY A 102 21.41 8.75 -6.79
N MET A 103 20.37 9.52 -7.14
CA MET A 103 20.35 10.32 -8.38
C MET A 103 21.11 11.65 -8.24
N LEU A 104 21.33 12.12 -7.01
CA LEU A 104 22.08 13.35 -6.71
C LEU A 104 23.60 13.13 -6.53
N GLY A 105 24.11 11.89 -6.66
CA GLY A 105 25.50 11.58 -6.29
C GLY A 105 26.18 10.41 -7.03
N GLY A 106 25.73 10.05 -8.24
CA GLY A 106 26.32 8.97 -9.05
C GLY A 106 27.14 9.41 -10.26
N GLN A 107 27.47 10.70 -10.42
CA GLN A 107 28.54 11.14 -11.31
C GLN A 107 29.76 11.56 -10.47
N THR A 108 30.40 10.59 -9.82
CA THR A 108 31.84 10.72 -9.56
C THR A 108 32.55 10.46 -10.89
N THR A 109 32.76 11.54 -11.63
CA THR A 109 33.98 11.81 -12.39
C THR A 109 34.96 10.62 -12.48
N GLU A 110 34.83 9.79 -13.52
CA GLU A 110 35.98 9.08 -14.09
C GLU A 110 36.81 10.11 -14.89
N THR A 111 37.69 10.80 -14.18
CA THR A 111 38.78 11.58 -14.78
C THR A 111 40.11 11.04 -14.26
N LYS A 112 40.77 10.26 -15.12
CA LYS A 112 42.22 10.04 -15.32
C LYS A 112 43.15 10.17 -14.10
N SER A 113 43.96 9.12 -13.84
CA SER A 113 45.34 9.02 -14.37
C SER A 113 45.98 7.68 -14.03
#